data_AF-A0AAD5DEY3-F1
#
_entry.id   AF-A0AAD5DEY3-F1
#
_cell.length_a   1.000
_cell.length_b   1.000
_cell.length_c   1.000
_cell.angle_alpha   90.00
_cell.angle_beta   90.00
_cell.angle_gamma   90.00
#
_symmetry.space_group_name_H-M   'P 1'
#
loop_
_entity.id
_entity.type
_entity.pdbx_description
1 polymer ?
#
loop_
_entity_poly.entity_id
_entity_poly.type
_entity_poly.pdbx_seq_one_letter_code
_entity_poly.pdbx_strand_id
1 'polypeptide(L)'
;AAPSASPPPDPELDADITVAEVAAAIRKMSTGSACLGPLSAALVKAGRGALTPVLASLFTAVFRSGCYPPDWALGAITSIHKKGDVTDPNNYRGITVGHVLAKLYAIVVNARLTSWLETRGLRAKGQAGFRQGYRTVDNCFILRALAERAQSRGVKLYCCAVDLEKAFDSLSREELWAALRRSGVGGCMLLAIQAMYANVPVCVKTAASSLCWG
;
A
#
# COMPACT_ATOMS: atom_id res chain seq x y z
N ALA A 1 17.78 7.62 -21.55
CA ALA A 1 16.53 8.33 -21.86
C ALA A 1 16.44 9.53 -20.93
N ALA A 2 16.12 10.73 -21.45
CA ALA A 2 15.99 11.93 -20.62
C ALA A 2 14.98 11.68 -19.48
N PRO A 3 15.16 12.29 -18.29
CA PRO A 3 14.13 12.24 -17.26
C PRO A 3 12.89 12.90 -17.85
N SER A 4 11.88 12.10 -18.18
CA SER A 4 10.61 12.61 -18.67
C SER A 4 10.09 13.60 -17.63
N ALA A 5 9.86 14.84 -18.04
CA ALA A 5 9.24 15.85 -17.19
C ALA A 5 8.05 15.23 -16.43
N SER A 6 7.93 15.52 -15.13
CA SER A 6 6.82 15.00 -14.33
C SER A 6 5.49 15.35 -14.99
N PRO A 7 4.52 14.42 -15.06
CA PRO A 7 3.20 14.73 -15.56
C PRO A 7 2.61 15.95 -14.83
N PRO A 8 1.80 16.78 -15.50
CA PRO A 8 1.10 17.87 -14.83
C PRO A 8 0.17 17.31 -13.74
N PRO A 9 -0.19 18.14 -12.73
CA PRO A 9 -1.18 17.75 -11.73
C PRO A 9 -2.50 17.35 -12.39
N ASP A 10 -3.10 16.28 -11.89
CA ASP A 10 -4.41 15.79 -12.31
C ASP A 10 -5.49 16.34 -11.35
N PRO A 11 -6.52 17.05 -11.84
CA PRO A 11 -7.49 17.72 -10.96
C PRO A 11 -8.22 16.79 -9.99
N GLU A 12 -8.44 15.52 -10.36
CA GLU A 12 -9.09 14.53 -9.50
C GLU A 12 -8.12 13.97 -8.48
N LEU A 13 -6.92 13.59 -8.93
CA LEU A 13 -5.92 12.96 -8.08
C LEU A 13 -5.32 13.93 -7.06
N ASP A 14 -5.14 15.19 -7.48
CA ASP A 14 -4.55 16.28 -6.71
C ASP A 14 -5.60 17.19 -6.03
N ALA A 15 -6.86 16.75 -5.94
CA ALA A 15 -7.87 17.42 -5.12
C ALA A 15 -7.55 17.33 -3.62
N ASP A 16 -8.17 18.18 -2.80
CA ASP A 16 -8.04 18.07 -1.35
C ASP A 16 -8.63 16.76 -0.81
N ILE A 17 -8.15 16.32 0.36
CA ILE A 17 -8.66 15.11 1.00
C ILE A 17 -10.00 15.41 1.68
N THR A 18 -11.03 14.68 1.25
CA THR A 18 -12.39 14.93 1.70
C THR A 18 -12.71 14.19 3.01
N VAL A 19 -13.64 14.75 3.79
CA VAL A 19 -14.21 14.10 4.98
C VAL A 19 -14.79 12.71 4.64
N ALA A 20 -15.38 12.56 3.45
CA ALA A 20 -15.96 11.30 2.99
C ALA A 20 -14.90 10.21 2.78
N GLU A 21 -13.75 10.54 2.19
CA GLU A 21 -12.64 9.60 2.01
C GLU A 21 -12.07 9.15 3.35
N VAL A 22 -11.87 10.08 4.28
CA VAL A 22 -11.40 9.76 5.63
C VAL A 22 -12.41 8.88 6.37
N ALA A 23 -13.70 9.20 6.32
CA ALA A 23 -14.75 8.39 6.91
C ALA A 23 -14.80 6.97 6.31
N ALA A 24 -14.57 6.83 5.00
CA ALA A 24 -14.47 5.54 4.34
C ALA A 24 -13.23 4.75 4.80
N ALA A 25 -12.09 5.43 4.94
CA ALA A 25 -10.86 4.83 5.42
C ALA A 25 -10.96 4.34 6.88
N ILE A 26 -11.56 5.15 7.77
CA ILE A 26 -11.82 4.76 9.18
C ILE A 26 -12.69 3.50 9.24
N ARG A 27 -13.73 3.40 8.41
CA ARG A 27 -14.60 2.21 8.36
C ARG A 27 -13.83 0.93 7.99
N LYS A 28 -12.88 1.03 7.04
CA LYS A 28 -12.07 -0.10 6.56
C LYS A 28 -11.03 -0.60 7.56
N MET A 29 -10.67 0.17 8.58
CA MET A 29 -9.67 -0.25 9.56
C MET A 29 -10.15 -1.46 10.37
N SER A 30 -9.25 -2.39 10.73
CA SER A 30 -9.56 -3.40 11.75
C SER A 30 -9.31 -2.82 13.15
N THR A 31 -10.24 -3.04 14.08
CA THR A 31 -10.14 -2.57 15.48
C THR A 31 -8.98 -3.23 16.23
N GLY A 32 -8.64 -4.48 15.89
CA GLY A 32 -7.54 -5.24 16.49
C GLY A 32 -6.17 -5.01 15.84
N SER A 33 -6.04 -4.00 14.97
CA SER A 33 -4.76 -3.70 14.34
C SER A 33 -3.76 -3.20 15.37
N ALA A 34 -2.60 -3.88 15.48
CA ALA A 34 -1.47 -3.34 16.22
C ALA A 34 -1.08 -1.96 15.67
N CYS A 35 -0.66 -1.07 16.56
CA CYS A 35 -0.20 0.29 16.25
C CYS A 35 0.95 0.68 17.16
N LEU A 36 1.75 1.64 16.70
CA LEU A 36 2.68 2.37 17.56
C LEU A 36 2.00 3.61 18.14
N GLY A 37 2.37 3.94 19.38
CA GLY A 37 1.85 5.10 20.09
C GLY A 37 0.52 4.85 20.83
N PRO A 38 0.00 5.89 21.51
CA PRO A 38 -1.20 5.79 22.36
C PRO A 38 -2.51 5.71 21.57
N LEU A 39 -2.50 6.10 20.29
CA LEU A 39 -3.70 6.16 19.46
C LEU A 39 -3.94 4.81 18.77
N SER A 40 -5.04 4.14 19.13
CA SER A 40 -5.44 2.86 18.55
C SER A 40 -6.50 3.00 17.46
N ALA A 41 -6.59 2.00 16.58
CA ALA A 41 -7.65 1.94 15.57
C ALA A 41 -9.07 1.94 16.19
N ALA A 42 -9.22 1.33 17.37
CA ALA A 42 -10.47 1.33 18.12
C ALA A 42 -10.85 2.74 18.60
N LEU A 43 -9.88 3.49 19.14
CA LEU A 43 -10.10 4.86 19.61
C LEU A 43 -10.47 5.80 18.45
N VAL A 44 -9.77 5.70 17.32
CA VAL A 44 -10.09 6.48 16.11
C VAL A 44 -11.52 6.18 15.62
N LYS A 45 -11.94 4.92 15.65
CA LYS A 45 -13.31 4.54 15.28
C LYS A 45 -14.36 5.04 16.27
N ALA A 46 -14.08 5.00 17.57
CA ALA A 46 -14.98 5.51 18.60
C ALA A 46 -15.17 7.03 18.46
N GLY A 47 -14.08 7.77 18.22
CA GLY A 47 -14.08 9.21 18.02
C GLY A 47 -14.42 9.68 16.61
N ARG A 48 -14.92 8.81 15.71
CA ARG A 48 -15.03 9.11 14.27
C ARG A 48 -15.76 10.42 13.96
N GLY A 49 -16.81 10.75 14.70
CA GLY A 49 -17.63 11.94 14.45
C GLY A 49 -16.83 13.23 14.58
N ALA A 50 -16.05 13.35 15.66
CA ALA A 50 -15.23 14.52 15.94
C ALA A 50 -13.90 14.50 15.16
N LEU A 51 -13.30 13.32 14.98
CA LEU A 51 -11.97 13.20 14.39
C LEU A 51 -11.96 13.34 12.86
N THR A 52 -13.02 12.93 12.15
CA THR A 52 -12.99 12.86 10.68
C THR A 52 -12.70 14.22 10.03
N PRO A 53 -13.35 15.35 10.40
CA PRO A 53 -13.05 16.65 9.78
C PRO A 53 -11.63 17.13 10.07
N VAL A 54 -11.15 16.96 11.31
CA VAL A 54 -9.80 17.36 11.72
C VAL A 54 -8.75 16.55 10.96
N LEU A 55 -8.97 15.23 10.83
CA LEU A 55 -8.08 14.34 10.08
C LEU A 55 -8.09 14.66 8.58
N ALA A 56 -9.22 15.05 7.99
CA ALA A 56 -9.29 15.48 6.59
C ALA A 56 -8.45 16.74 6.34
N SER A 57 -8.54 17.74 7.22
CA SER A 57 -7.70 18.95 7.13
C SER A 57 -6.22 18.63 7.31
N LEU A 58 -5.87 17.80 8.31
CA LEU A 58 -4.49 17.37 8.54
C LEU A 58 -3.93 16.62 7.34
N PHE A 59 -4.67 15.64 6.81
CA PHE A 59 -4.24 14.86 5.65
C PHE A 59 -4.11 15.72 4.40
N THR A 60 -5.01 16.68 4.19
CA THR A 60 -4.88 17.65 3.11
C THR A 60 -3.60 18.47 3.24
N ALA A 61 -3.28 18.97 4.44
CA ALA A 61 -2.05 19.72 4.67
C ALA A 61 -0.80 18.87 4.39
N VAL A 62 -0.75 17.62 4.85
CA VAL A 62 0.33 16.67 4.58
C VAL A 62 0.43 16.36 3.08
N PHE A 63 -0.71 16.12 2.42
CA PHE A 63 -0.79 15.80 0.99
C PHE A 63 -0.32 16.95 0.09
N ARG A 64 -0.71 18.19 0.43
CA ARG A 64 -0.35 19.41 -0.32
C ARG A 64 1.12 19.79 -0.13
N SER A 65 1.61 19.72 1.10
CA SER A 65 3.00 20.09 1.43
C SER A 65 4.02 19.06 1.00
N GLY A 66 3.62 17.78 0.89
CA GLY A 66 4.56 16.67 0.75
C GLY A 66 5.39 16.45 2.02
N CYS A 67 5.05 17.09 3.14
CA CYS A 67 5.76 16.94 4.41
C CYS A 67 5.15 15.79 5.23
N TYR A 68 5.69 14.59 5.04
CA TYR A 68 5.25 13.42 5.81
C TYR A 68 5.78 13.51 7.26
N PRO A 69 4.91 13.43 8.28
CA PRO A 69 5.36 13.53 9.67
C PRO A 69 6.39 12.44 10.03
N PRO A 70 7.52 12.79 10.67
CA PRO A 70 8.54 11.80 11.04
C PRO A 70 8.01 10.66 11.91
N ASP A 71 7.10 10.97 12.85
CA ASP A 71 6.48 9.97 13.72
C ASP A 71 5.64 8.93 12.96
N TRP A 72 5.14 9.29 11.78
CA TRP A 72 4.37 8.39 10.93
C TRP A 72 5.26 7.43 10.15
N ALA A 73 6.52 7.82 9.92
CA ALA A 73 7.50 7.01 9.23
C ALA A 73 8.14 5.94 10.14
N LEU A 74 8.02 6.08 11.46
CA LEU A 74 8.51 5.10 12.42
C LEU A 74 7.74 3.78 12.28
N GLY A 75 8.50 2.71 12.02
CA GLY A 75 8.01 1.34 11.98
C GLY A 75 8.70 0.46 13.02
N ALA A 76 7.95 -0.43 13.66
CA ALA A 76 8.51 -1.49 14.50
C ALA A 76 8.35 -2.84 13.80
N ILE A 77 9.46 -3.49 13.47
CA ILE A 77 9.47 -4.85 12.94
C ILE A 77 9.23 -5.84 14.07
N THR A 78 8.19 -6.66 13.88
CA THR A 78 7.99 -7.91 14.59
C THR A 78 8.23 -9.06 13.61
N SER A 79 9.10 -10.00 13.95
CA SER A 79 9.37 -11.20 13.13
C SER A 79 8.32 -12.28 13.40
N ILE A 80 7.68 -12.79 12.35
CA ILE A 80 6.78 -13.95 12.41
C ILE A 80 7.44 -15.13 11.69
N HIS A 81 7.60 -16.24 12.39
CA HIS A 81 8.12 -17.48 11.79
C HIS A 81 7.16 -17.99 10.71
N LYS A 82 7.67 -18.26 9.51
CA LYS A 82 6.89 -18.69 8.33
C LYS A 82 6.87 -20.21 8.21
N LYS A 83 8.03 -20.87 8.17
CA LYS A 83 8.23 -22.32 8.00
C LYS A 83 9.72 -22.67 8.15
N GLY A 84 10.06 -23.92 8.44
CA GLY A 84 11.44 -24.39 8.43
C GLY A 84 12.13 -24.30 9.79
N ASP A 85 13.46 -24.20 9.77
CA ASP A 85 14.30 -24.08 10.96
C ASP A 85 14.15 -22.69 11.60
N VAL A 86 13.90 -22.67 12.90
CA VAL A 86 13.75 -21.46 13.73
C VAL A 86 15.07 -20.70 13.93
N THR A 87 16.20 -21.31 13.61
CA THR A 87 17.52 -20.66 13.72
C THR A 87 17.93 -19.90 12.45
N ASP A 88 17.26 -20.14 11.32
CA ASP A 88 17.52 -19.44 10.05
C ASP A 88 16.66 -18.17 9.94
N PRO A 89 17.26 -16.96 9.91
CA PRO A 89 16.53 -15.70 9.76
C PRO A 89 15.67 -15.60 8.49
N ASN A 90 16.02 -16.33 7.42
CA ASN A 90 15.24 -16.32 6.17
C ASN A 90 13.88 -17.00 6.31
N ASN A 91 13.68 -17.80 7.37
CA ASN A 91 12.43 -18.46 7.69
C ASN A 91 11.45 -17.54 8.44
N TYR A 92 11.82 -16.29 8.70
CA TYR A 92 10.97 -15.29 9.33
C TYR A 92 10.46 -14.26 8.31
N ARG A 93 9.27 -13.72 8.57
CA ARG A 93 8.71 -12.55 7.90
C ARG A 93 8.73 -11.38 8.86
N GLY A 94 9.46 -10.33 8.54
CA GLY A 94 9.33 -9.05 9.24
C GLY A 94 7.98 -8.41 8.93
N ILE A 95 7.21 -8.11 9.96
CA ILE A 95 5.98 -7.31 9.86
C ILE A 95 6.20 -6.00 10.57
N THR A 96 6.16 -4.92 9.81
CA THR A 96 6.29 -3.56 10.36
C THR A 96 4.94 -3.08 10.87
N VAL A 97 4.86 -2.80 12.16
CA VAL A 97 3.73 -2.09 12.79
C VAL A 97 4.09 -0.61 12.83
N GLY A 98 3.27 0.22 12.20
CA GLY A 98 3.46 1.67 12.14
C GLY A 98 2.44 2.46 12.95
N HIS A 99 2.49 3.78 12.80
CA HIS A 99 1.53 4.70 13.42
C HIS A 99 0.12 4.54 12.82
N VAL A 100 -0.93 4.69 13.63
CA VAL A 100 -2.32 4.50 13.17
C VAL A 100 -2.74 5.55 12.13
N LEU A 101 -2.27 6.80 12.28
CA LEU A 101 -2.57 7.87 11.33
C LEU A 101 -1.82 7.67 10.01
N ALA A 102 -0.59 7.15 10.05
CA ALA A 102 0.17 6.77 8.87
C ALA A 102 -0.59 5.74 8.03
N LYS A 103 -1.12 4.71 8.70
CA LYS A 103 -1.97 3.69 8.08
C LYS A 103 -3.25 4.28 7.50
N LEU A 104 -3.93 5.15 8.24
CA LEU A 104 -5.17 5.77 7.77
C LEU A 104 -4.93 6.65 6.55
N TYR A 105 -3.88 7.47 6.57
CA TYR A 105 -3.43 8.27 5.43
C TYR A 105 -3.12 7.41 4.20
N ALA A 106 -2.35 6.32 4.39
CA ALA A 106 -2.04 5.38 3.31
C ALA A 106 -3.30 4.73 2.71
N ILE A 107 -4.32 4.42 3.53
CA ILE A 107 -5.59 3.88 3.02
C ILE A 107 -6.32 4.91 2.14
N VAL A 108 -6.33 6.19 2.54
CA VAL A 108 -6.94 7.28 1.76
C VAL A 108 -6.22 7.46 0.43
N VAL A 109 -4.89 7.65 0.46
CA VAL A 109 -4.06 7.85 -0.73
C VAL A 109 -4.17 6.66 -1.69
N ASN A 110 -4.09 5.42 -1.17
CA ASN A 110 -4.22 4.22 -1.97
C ASN A 110 -5.61 4.06 -2.59
N ALA A 111 -6.68 4.39 -1.85
CA ALA A 111 -8.05 4.31 -2.37
C ALA A 111 -8.25 5.28 -3.54
N ARG A 112 -7.74 6.51 -3.40
CA ARG A 112 -7.81 7.53 -4.45
C ARG A 112 -7.03 7.10 -5.69
N LEU A 113 -5.77 6.71 -5.52
CA LEU A 113 -4.94 6.25 -6.64
C LEU A 113 -5.54 5.02 -7.33
N THR A 114 -6.05 4.06 -6.55
CA THR A 114 -6.69 2.86 -7.12
C THR A 114 -7.91 3.23 -7.94
N SER A 115 -8.81 4.08 -7.42
CA SER A 115 -10.01 4.51 -8.15
C SER A 115 -9.64 5.18 -9.48
N TRP A 116 -8.64 6.05 -9.46
CA TRP A 116 -8.15 6.76 -10.64
C TRP A 116 -7.53 5.80 -11.68
N LEU A 117 -6.74 4.82 -11.24
CA LEU A 117 -6.14 3.81 -12.14
C LEU A 117 -7.19 2.90 -12.76
N GLU A 118 -8.23 2.52 -12.01
CA GLU A 118 -9.33 1.68 -12.50
C GLU A 118 -10.21 2.42 -13.52
N THR A 119 -10.63 3.65 -13.21
CA THR A 119 -11.50 4.45 -14.08
C THR A 119 -10.83 4.79 -15.42
N ARG A 120 -9.51 4.91 -15.44
CA ARG A 120 -8.72 5.15 -16.66
C ARG A 120 -8.24 3.88 -17.36
N GLY A 121 -8.56 2.69 -16.84
CA GLY A 121 -8.16 1.43 -17.45
C GLY A 121 -6.63 1.21 -17.48
N LEU A 122 -5.90 1.82 -16.55
CA LEU A 122 -4.43 1.76 -16.48
C LEU A 122 -3.89 0.49 -15.82
N ARG A 123 -4.77 -0.37 -15.28
CA ARG A 123 -4.39 -1.67 -14.73
C ARG A 123 -4.40 -2.75 -15.79
N ALA A 124 -3.39 -3.62 -15.75
CA ALA A 124 -3.33 -4.78 -16.63
C ALA A 124 -4.58 -5.66 -16.45
N LYS A 125 -5.20 -6.07 -17.56
CA LYS A 125 -6.44 -6.87 -17.55
C LYS A 125 -6.31 -8.19 -16.79
N GLY A 126 -5.13 -8.81 -16.80
CA GLY A 126 -4.82 -10.05 -16.07
C GLY A 126 -4.43 -9.86 -14.59
N GLN A 127 -4.32 -8.63 -14.10
CA GLN A 127 -3.96 -8.35 -12.71
C GLN A 127 -5.19 -8.56 -11.80
N ALA A 128 -5.25 -9.72 -11.14
CA ALA A 128 -6.26 -10.01 -10.11
C ALA A 128 -5.75 -9.75 -8.68
N GLY A 129 -4.43 -9.85 -8.46
CA GLY A 129 -3.82 -9.63 -7.15
C GLY A 129 -3.95 -8.18 -6.69
N PHE A 130 -4.37 -7.98 -5.44
CA PHE A 130 -4.57 -6.65 -4.83
C PHE A 130 -5.54 -5.74 -5.62
N ARG A 131 -6.54 -6.35 -6.27
CA ARG A 131 -7.56 -5.65 -7.05
C ARG A 131 -8.95 -5.98 -6.51
N GLN A 132 -9.72 -4.95 -6.16
CA GLN A 132 -11.06 -5.14 -5.62
C GLN A 132 -11.97 -5.78 -6.69
N GLY A 133 -12.80 -6.76 -6.29
CA GLY A 133 -13.71 -7.46 -7.19
C GLY A 133 -13.10 -8.66 -7.90
N TYR A 134 -11.78 -8.89 -7.77
CA TYR A 134 -11.09 -10.05 -8.32
C TYR A 134 -10.68 -11.02 -7.22
N ARG A 135 -10.74 -12.32 -7.52
CA ARG A 135 -10.35 -13.41 -6.64
C ARG A 135 -9.34 -14.32 -7.35
N THR A 136 -8.57 -15.05 -6.56
CA THR A 136 -7.63 -16.07 -7.09
C THR A 136 -8.36 -17.14 -7.92
N VAL A 137 -9.60 -17.45 -7.55
CA VAL A 137 -10.47 -18.40 -8.26
C VAL A 137 -10.72 -17.97 -9.70
N ASP A 138 -10.82 -16.66 -9.98
CA ASP A 138 -11.07 -16.16 -11.33
C ASP A 138 -9.89 -16.52 -12.26
N ASN A 139 -8.66 -16.33 -11.78
CA ASN A 139 -7.46 -16.71 -12.54
C ASN A 139 -7.35 -18.23 -12.71
N CYS A 140 -7.69 -19.02 -11.68
CA CYS A 140 -7.74 -20.48 -11.80
C CYS A 140 -8.76 -20.94 -12.84
N PHE A 141 -9.94 -20.30 -12.86
CA PHE A 141 -10.99 -20.57 -13.84
C PHE A 141 -10.52 -20.24 -15.27
N ILE A 142 -9.89 -19.07 -15.47
CA ILE A 142 -9.33 -18.68 -16.78
C ILE A 142 -8.30 -19.72 -17.26
N LEU A 143 -7.37 -20.13 -16.39
CA LEU A 143 -6.36 -21.12 -16.74
C LEU A 143 -6.99 -22.47 -17.11
N ARG A 144 -7.99 -22.91 -16.35
CA ARG A 144 -8.75 -24.13 -16.63
C ARG A 144 -9.48 -24.05 -17.97
N ALA A 145 -10.17 -22.95 -18.23
CA ALA A 145 -10.88 -22.74 -19.50
C ALA A 145 -9.93 -22.73 -20.71
N LEU A 146 -8.72 -22.17 -20.55
CA LEU A 146 -7.67 -22.22 -21.57
C LEU A 146 -7.19 -23.66 -21.81
N ALA A 147 -7.01 -24.45 -20.75
CA ALA A 147 -6.62 -25.85 -20.87
C ALA A 147 -7.70 -26.69 -21.58
N GLU A 148 -8.97 -26.54 -21.19
CA GLU A 148 -10.11 -27.22 -21.82
C GLU A 148 -10.24 -26.84 -23.31
N ARG A 149 -10.04 -25.56 -23.64
CA ARG A 149 -10.06 -25.07 -25.04
C ARG A 149 -8.88 -25.58 -25.87
N ALA A 150 -7.70 -25.71 -25.28
CA ALA A 150 -6.54 -26.27 -25.96
C ALA A 150 -6.76 -27.76 -26.26
N GLN A 151 -7.28 -28.50 -25.28
CA GLN A 151 -7.63 -29.91 -25.42
C GLN A 151 -8.68 -30.14 -26.51
N SER A 152 -9.76 -29.36 -26.53
CA SER A 152 -10.82 -29.52 -27.54
C SER A 152 -10.37 -29.22 -28.97
N ARG A 153 -9.35 -28.36 -29.13
CA ARG A 153 -8.75 -28.03 -30.43
C ARG A 153 -7.57 -28.93 -30.81
N GLY A 154 -7.19 -29.88 -29.96
CA GLY A 154 -6.03 -30.74 -30.16
C GLY A 154 -4.69 -29.98 -30.21
N VAL A 155 -4.61 -28.79 -29.60
CA VAL A 155 -3.38 -27.98 -29.57
C VAL A 155 -2.72 -28.08 -28.20
N LYS A 156 -1.38 -27.94 -28.17
CA LYS A 156 -0.62 -27.93 -26.92
C LYS A 156 -0.75 -26.57 -26.22
N LEU A 157 -0.99 -26.59 -24.92
CA LEU A 157 -0.91 -25.42 -24.04
C LEU A 157 0.35 -25.52 -23.19
N TYR A 158 1.16 -24.46 -23.17
CA TYR A 158 2.32 -24.35 -22.30
C TYR A 158 2.04 -23.30 -21.22
N CYS A 159 2.41 -23.59 -19.98
CA CYS A 159 2.24 -22.70 -18.84
C CYS A 159 3.61 -22.42 -18.21
N CYS A 160 3.89 -21.15 -17.93
CA CYS A 160 5.09 -20.71 -17.21
C CYS A 160 4.65 -19.98 -15.94
N ALA A 161 5.03 -20.53 -14.78
CA ALA A 161 4.82 -19.90 -13.49
C ALA A 161 6.11 -19.19 -13.05
N VAL A 162 6.03 -17.88 -12.85
CA VAL A 162 7.15 -17.04 -12.41
C VAL A 162 6.83 -16.52 -11.02
N ASP A 163 7.74 -16.76 -10.06
CA ASP A 163 7.68 -16.22 -8.70
C ASP A 163 8.89 -15.31 -8.47
N LEU A 164 8.65 -14.12 -7.92
CA LEU A 164 9.70 -13.14 -7.66
C LEU A 164 10.16 -13.26 -6.21
N GLU A 165 11.45 -13.53 -6.01
CA GLU A 165 12.03 -13.56 -4.66
C GLU A 165 12.06 -12.15 -4.06
N LYS A 166 11.54 -12.02 -2.82
CA LYS A 166 11.57 -10.78 -2.03
C LYS A 166 11.12 -9.53 -2.82
N ALA A 167 10.04 -9.68 -3.60
CA ALA A 167 9.59 -8.68 -4.56
C ALA A 167 9.37 -7.26 -4.00
N PHE A 168 9.07 -7.08 -2.70
CA PHE A 168 8.94 -5.75 -2.11
C PHE A 168 10.30 -5.16 -1.68
N ASP A 169 11.24 -6.00 -1.26
CA ASP A 169 12.55 -5.58 -0.77
C ASP A 169 13.51 -5.28 -1.94
N SER A 170 13.27 -5.88 -3.11
CA SER A 170 14.10 -5.73 -4.32
C SER A 170 13.69 -4.59 -5.24
N LEU A 171 12.56 -3.90 -4.99
CA LEU A 171 12.09 -2.83 -5.85
C LEU A 171 12.89 -1.53 -5.67
N SER A 172 13.48 -1.05 -6.77
CA SER A 172 14.09 0.28 -6.81
C SER A 172 13.02 1.37 -6.70
N ARG A 173 13.23 2.31 -5.77
CA ARG A 173 12.36 3.49 -5.61
C ARG A 173 12.31 4.33 -6.89
N GLU A 174 13.43 4.45 -7.60
CA GLU A 174 13.50 5.21 -8.85
C GLU A 174 12.64 4.59 -9.95
N GLU A 175 12.65 3.26 -10.06
CA GLU A 175 11.80 2.53 -11.00
C GLU A 175 10.32 2.67 -10.67
N LEU A 176 9.97 2.65 -9.37
CA LEU A 176 8.61 2.93 -8.89
C LEU A 176 8.16 4.34 -9.28
N TRP A 177 9.00 5.35 -9.06
CA TRP A 177 8.69 6.74 -9.47
C TRP A 177 8.54 6.85 -10.98
N ALA A 178 9.42 6.21 -11.75
CA ALA A 178 9.32 6.19 -13.20
C ALA A 178 8.04 5.49 -13.69
N ALA A 179 7.64 4.39 -13.05
CA ALA A 179 6.40 3.69 -13.38
C ALA A 179 5.16 4.55 -13.10
N LEU A 180 5.11 5.25 -11.95
CA LEU A 180 4.02 6.17 -11.63
C LEU A 180 3.93 7.32 -12.63
N ARG A 181 5.06 7.93 -12.99
CA ARG A 181 5.10 9.00 -14.01
C ARG A 181 4.64 8.50 -15.38
N ARG A 182 5.06 7.31 -15.81
CA ARG A 182 4.59 6.69 -17.06
C ARG A 182 3.08 6.44 -17.07
N SER A 183 2.49 6.15 -15.92
CA SER A 183 1.04 6.02 -15.76
C SER A 183 0.31 7.36 -15.67
N GLY A 184 1.02 8.50 -15.77
CA GLY A 184 0.43 9.84 -15.71
C GLY A 184 0.25 10.39 -14.29
N VAL A 185 0.83 9.76 -13.27
CA VAL A 185 0.76 10.24 -11.89
C VAL A 185 1.81 11.33 -11.68
N GLY A 186 1.34 12.55 -11.43
CA GLY A 186 2.16 13.73 -11.14
C GLY A 186 1.75 14.44 -9.84
N GLY A 187 2.05 15.72 -9.75
CA GLY A 187 1.50 16.63 -8.74
C GLY A 187 1.76 16.25 -7.27
N CYS A 188 0.81 16.65 -6.42
CA CYS A 188 0.76 16.33 -4.99
C CYS A 188 0.68 14.82 -4.75
N MET A 189 0.01 14.06 -5.61
CA MET A 189 -0.06 12.60 -5.44
C MET A 189 1.31 11.94 -5.54
N LEU A 190 2.09 12.27 -6.56
CA LEU A 190 3.44 11.74 -6.69
C LEU A 190 4.31 12.16 -5.50
N LEU A 191 4.24 13.44 -5.10
CA LEU A 191 4.98 13.97 -3.96
C LEU A 191 4.60 13.28 -2.64
N ALA A 192 3.30 13.06 -2.41
CA ALA A 192 2.79 12.39 -1.22
C ALA A 192 3.32 10.95 -1.12
N ILE A 193 3.30 10.20 -2.22
CA ILE A 193 3.86 8.84 -2.24
C ILE A 193 5.37 8.90 -2.00
N GLN A 194 6.10 9.78 -2.69
CA GLN A 194 7.54 9.93 -2.48
C GLN A 194 7.89 10.26 -1.03
N ALA A 195 7.14 11.17 -0.40
CA ALA A 195 7.32 11.57 0.98
C ALA A 195 7.11 10.41 1.96
N MET A 196 6.10 9.55 1.73
CA MET A 196 5.87 8.35 2.54
C MET A 196 7.06 7.37 2.52
N TYR A 197 7.84 7.36 1.44
CA TYR A 197 8.99 6.46 1.27
C TYR A 197 10.34 7.14 1.41
N ALA A 198 10.40 8.46 1.64
CA ALA A 198 11.65 9.21 1.66
C ALA A 198 12.57 8.76 2.80
N ASN A 199 12.03 8.69 4.01
CA ASN A 199 12.74 8.22 5.19
C ASN A 199 11.85 7.22 5.92
N VAL A 200 12.26 5.96 6.02
CA VAL A 200 11.50 4.90 6.69
C VAL A 200 12.40 4.29 7.77
N PRO A 201 12.59 4.98 8.91
CA PRO A 201 13.35 4.44 10.02
C PRO A 201 12.59 3.25 10.64
N VAL A 202 13.30 2.15 10.85
CA VAL A 202 12.71 0.93 11.39
C VAL A 202 13.48 0.45 12.61
N CYS A 203 12.75 0.10 13.67
CA CYS A 203 13.31 -0.54 14.87
C CYS A 203 12.89 -2.01 14.95
N VAL A 204 13.77 -2.87 15.45
CA VAL A 204 13.46 -4.29 15.67
C VAL A 204 13.00 -4.46 17.12
N LYS A 205 11.81 -5.03 17.33
CA LYS A 205 11.35 -5.38 18.68
C LYS A 205 12.00 -6.69 19.12
N THR A 206 12.88 -6.63 20.13
CA THR A 206 13.41 -7.82 20.81
C THR A 206 12.54 -8.17 22.03
N ALA A 207 12.40 -9.47 22.33
CA ALA A 207 11.61 -9.95 23.48
C ALA A 207 12.18 -9.50 24.84
N ALA A 208 13.44 -9.09 24.86
CA ALA A 208 14.08 -8.46 26.00
C ALA A 208 14.05 -6.93 25.80
N SER A 209 13.40 -6.25 26.73
CA SER A 209 13.31 -4.80 26.90
C SER A 209 12.24 -4.05 26.07
N SER A 210 11.18 -3.68 26.77
CA SER A 210 10.60 -2.35 26.66
C SER A 210 11.69 -1.31 26.95
N LEU A 211 12.39 -0.84 25.91
CA LEU A 211 13.32 0.28 26.05
C LEU A 211 12.59 1.60 25.76
N CYS A 212 12.75 2.50 26.72
CA CYS A 212 12.14 3.81 26.84
C CYS A 212 12.38 4.72 25.64
N TRP A 213 11.40 5.61 25.43
CA TRP A 213 11.45 6.77 24.56
C TRP A 213 12.36 7.85 25.16
N GLY A 214 13.20 8.45 24.32
CA GLY A 214 13.88 9.73 24.55
C GLY A 214 13.76 10.56 23.30
#